data_AF-A0A4U7BB07-F1
#
_entry.id   AF-A0A4U7BB07-F1
#
_cell.length_a   1.000
_cell.length_b   1.000
_cell.length_c   1.000
_cell.angle_alpha   90.00
_cell.angle_beta   90.00
_cell.angle_gamma   90.00
#
_symmetry.space_group_name_H-M   'P 1'
#
loop_
_entity.id
_entity.type
_entity.pdbx_description
1 polymer ?
#
loop_
_entity_poly.entity_id
_entity_poly.type
_entity_poly.pdbx_seq_one_letter_code
_entity_poly.pdbx_strand_id
1 'polypeptide(L)'
;MRIKLFIFSGLLYLVLLGAFVYHVSNAEFTLMFGGYEFTLPVVVWVVLPVVFLFVCAILHMSFYTFLRYLKTKDFYSDARKFQHFALDLLLEKNPKPHFKIKEFQNAAELVKSLKTFEKIPNNDKLNEVLDILSELKEQKSVNLKKFKLDQENPLVQLNEKNTILNDINYAFLRLKNKKEFQNELDLIAFEELLKLGTFKQIQSLSLHKNAQQITELFKRFEQGNLQMNNQEFESLLNEAVLSEKQYLDIAKLSTKKLDPDSLIAIFKKLKEQNSDALKAYLFILAEFGLFDELRLELKMSSKEYEEFNIILLAREHHKKVDFNTLVQ
;
A
#
# COMPACT_ATOMS: atom_id res chain seq x y z
N MET A 1 40.24 36.41 -9.47
CA MET A 1 41.69 36.15 -9.28
C MET A 1 41.91 35.34 -8.01
N ARG A 2 43.05 34.64 -7.88
CA ARG A 2 43.56 34.21 -6.56
C ARG A 2 44.06 35.46 -5.83
N ILE A 3 43.58 35.74 -4.61
CA ILE A 3 43.93 36.97 -3.87
C ILE A 3 45.45 37.17 -3.72
N LYS A 4 46.20 36.06 -3.52
CA LYS A 4 47.68 36.06 -3.49
C LYS A 4 48.33 36.69 -4.75
N LEU A 5 47.77 36.46 -5.94
CA LEU A 5 48.28 37.04 -7.19
C LEU A 5 47.99 38.54 -7.27
N PHE A 6 46.79 38.99 -6.86
CA PHE A 6 46.44 40.41 -6.83
C PHE A 6 47.36 41.19 -5.88
N ILE A 7 47.62 40.66 -4.68
CA ILE A 7 48.51 41.28 -3.70
C ILE A 7 49.94 41.37 -4.25
N PHE A 8 50.46 40.28 -4.85
CA PHE A 8 51.80 40.27 -5.44
C PHE A 8 51.93 41.28 -6.60
N SER A 9 50.99 41.26 -7.56
CA SER A 9 51.03 42.16 -8.71
C SER A 9 50.83 43.63 -8.32
N GLY A 10 49.97 43.93 -7.34
CA GLY A 10 49.76 45.29 -6.85
C GLY A 10 50.96 45.83 -6.07
N LEU A 11 51.64 45.01 -5.27
CA LEU A 11 52.86 45.41 -4.57
C LEU A 11 54.01 45.63 -5.57
N LEU A 12 54.17 44.74 -6.55
CA LEU A 12 55.13 44.92 -7.65
C LEU A 12 54.86 46.22 -8.44
N TYR A 13 53.59 46.50 -8.75
CA TYR A 13 53.20 47.75 -9.42
C TYR A 13 53.53 48.99 -8.58
N LEU A 14 53.28 48.97 -7.26
CA LEU A 14 53.64 50.08 -6.36
C LEU A 14 55.16 50.34 -6.32
N VAL A 15 55.98 49.29 -6.28
CA VAL A 15 57.45 49.41 -6.31
C VAL A 15 57.93 49.99 -7.65
N LEU A 16 57.42 49.47 -8.77
CA LEU A 16 57.78 49.96 -10.11
C LEU A 16 57.34 51.41 -10.33
N LEU A 17 56.12 51.78 -9.88
CA LEU A 17 55.61 53.15 -9.95
C LEU A 17 56.46 54.11 -9.11
N GLY A 18 56.79 53.74 -7.86
CA GLY A 18 57.64 54.56 -6.99
C GLY A 18 59.03 54.80 -7.58
N ALA A 19 59.68 53.75 -8.08
CA ALA A 19 60.99 53.84 -8.73
C ALA A 19 60.95 54.70 -10.00
N PHE A 20 59.90 54.55 -10.82
CA PHE A 20 59.71 55.36 -12.04
C PHE A 20 59.51 56.84 -11.73
N VAL A 21 58.61 57.19 -10.78
CA VAL A 21 58.35 58.59 -10.42
C VAL A 21 59.59 59.23 -9.77
N TYR A 22 60.35 58.48 -8.96
CA TYR A 22 61.62 58.96 -8.38
C TYR A 22 62.68 59.27 -9.46
N HIS A 23 62.85 58.39 -10.44
CA HIS A 23 63.76 58.61 -11.56
C HIS A 23 63.35 59.83 -12.43
N VAL A 24 62.06 60.07 -12.59
CA VAL A 24 61.53 61.17 -13.43
C VAL A 24 61.48 62.51 -12.69
N SER A 25 61.24 62.52 -11.37
CA SER A 25 61.12 63.74 -10.58
C SER A 25 61.67 63.58 -9.16
N ASN A 26 62.89 64.10 -8.97
CA ASN A 26 63.51 64.31 -7.65
C ASN A 26 63.07 65.63 -6.98
N ALA A 27 61.96 66.23 -7.42
CA ALA A 27 61.46 67.48 -6.84
C ALA A 27 60.73 67.22 -5.51
N GLU A 28 60.91 68.16 -4.57
CA GLU A 28 60.07 68.27 -3.38
C GLU A 28 58.87 69.18 -3.68
N PHE A 29 57.74 68.88 -3.05
CA PHE A 29 56.52 69.67 -3.15
C PHE A 29 56.02 70.04 -1.74
N THR A 30 55.96 71.35 -1.48
CA THR A 30 55.45 71.90 -0.22
C THR A 30 53.94 72.10 -0.32
N LEU A 31 53.18 71.35 0.47
CA LEU A 31 51.75 71.55 0.61
C LEU A 31 51.47 72.30 1.93
N MET A 32 50.92 73.52 1.82
CA MET A 32 50.44 74.29 2.97
C MET A 32 48.99 73.88 3.31
N PHE A 33 48.75 73.44 4.54
CA PHE A 33 47.41 73.10 5.01
C PHE A 33 47.22 73.50 6.48
N GLY A 34 46.17 74.27 6.78
CA GLY A 34 45.82 74.65 8.16
C GLY A 34 46.89 75.42 8.93
N GLY A 35 47.83 76.09 8.25
CA GLY A 35 48.97 76.79 8.86
C GLY A 35 50.23 75.93 9.05
N TYR A 36 50.21 74.67 8.62
CA TYR A 36 51.37 73.78 8.61
C TYR A 36 51.92 73.60 7.19
N GLU A 37 53.26 73.58 7.07
CA GLU A 37 53.97 73.29 5.83
C GLU A 37 54.39 71.81 5.79
N PHE A 38 53.95 71.07 4.78
CA PHE A 38 54.36 69.69 4.53
C PHE A 38 55.23 69.61 3.28
N THR A 39 56.55 69.66 3.46
CA THR A 39 57.56 69.36 2.43
C THR A 39 57.68 67.85 2.25
N LEU A 40 57.28 67.33 1.10
CA LEU A 40 57.43 65.90 0.76
C LEU A 40 57.83 65.72 -0.72
N PRO A 41 58.68 64.73 -1.06
CA PRO A 41 59.00 64.42 -2.45
C PRO A 41 57.76 64.11 -3.28
N VAL A 42 57.74 64.53 -4.56
CA VAL A 42 56.62 64.31 -5.50
C VAL A 42 56.24 62.81 -5.60
N VAL A 43 57.21 61.91 -5.44
CA VAL A 43 57.01 60.45 -5.37
C VAL A 43 55.98 60.06 -4.31
N VAL A 44 56.03 60.67 -3.12
CA VAL A 44 55.12 60.35 -2.01
C VAL A 44 53.69 60.78 -2.35
N TRP A 45 53.53 61.98 -2.91
CA TRP A 45 52.24 62.52 -3.35
C TRP A 45 51.58 61.69 -4.46
N VAL A 46 52.37 61.09 -5.36
CA VAL A 46 51.86 60.22 -6.44
C VAL A 46 51.56 58.80 -5.96
N VAL A 47 52.41 58.22 -5.10
CA VAL A 47 52.27 56.83 -4.64
C VAL A 47 51.18 56.68 -3.57
N LEU A 48 51.02 57.64 -2.66
CA LEU A 48 50.11 57.54 -1.53
C LEU A 48 48.62 57.31 -1.91
N PRO A 49 48.03 58.00 -2.91
CA PRO A 49 46.68 57.69 -3.40
C PRO A 49 46.54 56.27 -3.98
N VAL A 50 47.60 55.76 -4.63
CA VAL A 50 47.61 54.42 -5.23
C VAL A 50 47.69 53.34 -4.15
N VAL A 51 48.48 53.57 -3.09
CA VAL A 51 48.52 52.70 -1.89
C VAL A 51 47.14 52.65 -1.22
N PHE A 52 46.47 53.80 -1.07
CA PHE A 52 45.12 53.85 -0.51
C PHE A 52 44.12 53.01 -1.33
N LEU A 53 44.09 53.18 -2.65
CA LEU A 53 43.23 52.38 -3.55
C LEU A 53 43.53 50.87 -3.49
N PHE A 54 44.80 50.49 -3.38
CA PHE A 54 45.22 49.09 -3.20
C PHE A 54 44.69 48.49 -1.89
N VAL A 55 44.75 49.24 -0.77
CA VAL A 55 44.17 48.81 0.51
C VAL A 55 42.65 48.68 0.42
N CYS A 56 41.95 49.65 -0.19
CA CYS A 56 40.51 49.57 -0.42
C CYS A 56 40.11 48.33 -1.25
N ALA A 57 40.88 47.99 -2.30
CA ALA A 57 40.64 46.81 -3.12
C ALA A 57 40.81 45.49 -2.33
N ILE A 58 41.83 45.41 -1.46
CA ILE A 58 42.04 44.25 -0.56
C ILE A 58 40.89 44.12 0.45
N LEU A 59 40.47 45.21 1.07
CA LEU A 59 39.34 45.23 2.01
C LEU A 59 38.05 44.75 1.33
N HIS A 60 37.76 45.26 0.14
CA HIS A 60 36.59 44.87 -0.66
C HIS A 60 36.60 43.37 -0.99
N MET A 61 37.71 42.83 -1.52
CA MET A 61 37.82 41.39 -1.82
C MET A 61 37.74 40.51 -0.57
N SER A 62 38.28 40.98 0.56
CA SER A 62 38.21 40.28 1.84
C SER A 62 36.78 40.25 2.38
N PHE A 63 36.03 41.35 2.27
CA PHE A 63 34.64 41.46 2.69
C PHE A 63 33.72 40.49 1.92
N TYR A 64 33.82 40.42 0.60
CA TYR A 64 33.06 39.44 -0.19
C TYR A 64 33.45 37.98 0.13
N THR A 65 34.72 37.72 0.42
CA THR A 65 35.19 36.40 0.86
C THR A 65 34.62 36.03 2.23
N PHE A 66 34.57 36.98 3.16
CA PHE A 66 33.97 36.83 4.48
C PHE A 66 32.45 36.61 4.43
N LEU A 67 31.71 37.38 3.63
CA LEU A 67 30.27 37.17 3.40
C LEU A 67 29.98 35.78 2.82
N ARG A 68 30.81 35.31 1.87
CA ARG A 68 30.71 33.93 1.34
C ARG A 68 30.96 32.91 2.44
N TYR A 69 32.00 33.09 3.26
CA TYR A 69 32.29 32.21 4.39
C TYR A 69 31.14 32.14 5.40
N LEU A 70 30.49 33.27 5.74
CA LEU A 70 29.32 33.27 6.62
C LEU A 70 28.15 32.47 6.04
N LYS A 71 27.80 32.68 4.75
CA LYS A 71 26.75 31.91 4.07
C LYS A 71 27.07 30.40 4.04
N THR A 72 28.32 30.04 3.76
CA THR A 72 28.78 28.65 3.75
C THR A 72 28.79 28.03 5.16
N LYS A 73 29.15 28.80 6.20
CA LYS A 73 29.09 28.36 7.61
C LYS A 73 27.66 28.05 8.03
N ASP A 74 26.70 28.90 7.66
CA ASP A 74 25.29 28.68 7.99
C ASP A 74 24.69 27.50 7.20
N PHE A 75 25.09 27.30 5.94
CA PHE A 75 24.75 26.08 5.18
C PHE A 75 25.24 24.80 5.88
N TYR A 76 26.50 24.74 6.30
CA TYR A 76 27.02 23.58 7.06
C TYR A 76 26.51 23.51 8.51
N SER A 77 25.85 24.55 9.03
CA SER A 77 25.15 24.49 10.32
C SER A 77 23.78 23.84 10.13
N ASP A 78 22.99 24.35 9.21
CA ASP A 78 21.63 23.88 8.94
C ASP A 78 21.61 22.46 8.33
N ALA A 79 22.59 22.09 7.49
CA ALA A 79 22.73 20.72 7.01
C ALA A 79 22.90 19.68 8.15
N ARG A 80 23.66 20.02 9.21
CA ARG A 80 23.80 19.15 10.39
C ARG A 80 22.54 19.14 11.24
N LYS A 81 21.88 20.28 11.44
CA LYS A 81 20.55 20.32 12.07
C LYS A 81 19.53 19.47 11.31
N PHE A 82 19.60 19.43 9.98
CA PHE A 82 18.68 18.66 9.15
C PHE A 82 18.88 17.16 9.32
N GLN A 83 20.14 16.70 9.43
CA GLN A 83 20.46 15.33 9.81
C GLN A 83 19.91 14.97 11.21
N HIS A 84 20.08 15.84 12.21
CA HIS A 84 19.51 15.63 13.55
C HIS A 84 17.97 15.63 13.53
N PHE A 85 17.34 16.54 12.80
CA PHE A 85 15.89 16.60 12.61
C PHE A 85 15.33 15.31 11.99
N ALA A 86 16.00 14.78 10.95
CA ALA A 86 15.60 13.52 10.32
C ALA A 86 15.75 12.33 11.28
N LEU A 87 16.83 12.28 12.08
CA LEU A 87 17.02 11.26 13.12
C LEU A 87 15.96 11.37 14.23
N ASP A 88 15.66 12.59 14.70
CA ASP A 88 14.65 12.83 15.73
C ASP A 88 13.24 12.46 15.26
N LEU A 89 12.90 12.75 14.00
CA LEU A 89 11.64 12.35 13.36
C LEU A 89 11.54 10.83 13.18
N LEU A 90 12.64 10.16 12.80
CA LEU A 90 12.69 8.70 12.76
C LEU A 90 12.43 8.10 14.15
N LEU A 91 13.01 8.68 15.20
CA LEU A 91 12.81 8.35 16.62
C LEU A 91 11.47 8.85 17.22
N GLU A 92 10.49 9.24 16.39
CA GLU A 92 9.11 9.63 16.79
C GLU A 92 9.01 10.81 17.75
N LYS A 93 10.08 11.60 17.85
CA LYS A 93 10.02 12.93 18.44
C LYS A 93 9.26 13.84 17.46
N ASN A 94 8.67 14.91 18.01
CA ASN A 94 7.99 15.95 17.22
C ASN A 94 8.82 17.25 17.18
N PRO A 95 10.01 17.26 16.53
CA PRO A 95 10.80 18.47 16.41
C PRO A 95 10.08 19.50 15.51
N LYS A 96 10.13 20.78 15.91
CA LYS A 96 9.70 21.88 15.04
C LYS A 96 10.85 22.23 14.09
N PRO A 97 10.67 22.18 12.76
CA PRO A 97 11.73 22.57 11.83
C PRO A 97 12.01 24.07 11.97
N HIS A 98 13.27 24.43 12.23
CA HIS A 98 13.71 25.82 12.29
C HIS A 98 15.12 25.98 11.70
N PHE A 99 15.15 26.41 10.45
CA PHE A 99 16.36 26.61 9.66
C PHE A 99 16.51 28.09 9.28
N LYS A 100 17.75 28.58 9.18
CA LYS A 100 18.06 29.92 8.66
C LYS A 100 17.82 29.98 7.15
N ILE A 101 18.06 28.87 6.48
CA ILE A 101 17.98 28.71 5.03
C ILE A 101 16.62 28.11 4.67
N LYS A 102 15.85 28.81 3.83
CA LYS A 102 14.46 28.44 3.47
C LYS A 102 14.37 27.09 2.77
N GLU A 103 15.39 26.75 2.00
CA GLU A 103 15.51 25.50 1.26
C GLU A 103 15.58 24.30 2.21
N PHE A 104 16.25 24.42 3.36
CA PHE A 104 16.24 23.41 4.42
C PHE A 104 14.92 23.39 5.22
N GLN A 105 14.28 24.54 5.41
CA GLN A 105 12.95 24.61 6.02
C GLN A 105 11.91 23.84 5.19
N ASN A 106 11.84 24.14 3.89
CA ASN A 106 10.95 23.46 2.94
C ASN A 106 11.25 21.95 2.89
N ALA A 107 12.54 21.56 2.84
CA ALA A 107 12.95 20.16 2.86
C ALA A 107 12.55 19.44 4.16
N ALA A 108 12.62 20.11 5.31
CA ALA A 108 12.26 19.52 6.59
C ALA A 108 10.74 19.34 6.74
N GLU A 109 9.95 20.28 6.21
CA GLU A 109 8.49 20.16 6.14
C GLU A 109 8.06 19.01 5.22
N LEU A 110 8.71 18.86 4.05
CA LEU A 110 8.55 17.70 3.16
C LEU A 110 8.88 16.38 3.87
N VAL A 111 10.02 16.29 4.56
CA VAL A 111 10.42 15.07 5.29
C VAL A 111 9.50 14.77 6.46
N LYS A 112 8.99 15.78 7.19
CA LYS A 112 7.95 15.59 8.22
C LYS A 112 6.70 14.97 7.61
N SER A 113 6.15 15.62 6.60
CA SER A 113 4.93 15.25 5.88
C SER A 113 4.99 13.82 5.33
N LEU A 114 6.14 13.38 4.80
CA LEU A 114 6.34 12.01 4.31
C LEU A 114 6.29 10.94 5.42
N LYS A 115 6.55 11.27 6.70
CA LYS A 115 6.35 10.33 7.83
C LYS A 115 4.95 10.47 8.44
N THR A 116 4.47 11.70 8.64
CA THR A 116 3.25 11.99 9.41
C THR A 116 1.96 11.99 8.59
N PHE A 117 2.06 12.03 7.25
CA PHE A 117 0.95 12.23 6.31
C PHE A 117 0.20 13.58 6.51
N GLU A 118 0.80 14.54 7.23
CA GLU A 118 0.30 15.90 7.35
C GLU A 118 0.46 16.66 6.03
N LYS A 119 -0.57 17.42 5.61
CA LYS A 119 -0.53 18.24 4.39
C LYS A 119 0.32 19.50 4.58
N ILE A 120 0.99 19.93 3.50
CA ILE A 120 1.80 21.16 3.46
C ILE A 120 1.01 22.26 2.72
N PRO A 121 0.87 23.48 3.28
CA PRO A 121 0.21 24.57 2.57
C PRO A 121 0.95 24.93 1.27
N ASN A 122 0.20 25.22 0.21
CA ASN A 122 0.71 25.59 -1.12
C ASN A 122 1.55 24.51 -1.84
N ASN A 123 1.37 23.22 -1.50
CA ASN A 123 2.04 22.10 -2.18
C ASN A 123 1.04 21.03 -2.67
N ASP A 124 0.16 21.45 -3.58
CA ASP A 124 -1.01 20.68 -4.02
C ASP A 124 -0.64 19.30 -4.56
N LYS A 125 0.45 19.19 -5.33
CA LYS A 125 0.93 17.92 -5.90
C LYS A 125 1.36 16.90 -4.85
N LEU A 126 1.97 17.35 -3.75
CA LEU A 126 2.33 16.47 -2.64
C LEU A 126 1.08 16.07 -1.87
N ASN A 127 0.20 17.02 -1.58
CA ASN A 127 -1.06 16.78 -0.86
C ASN A 127 -1.95 15.77 -1.62
N GLU A 128 -2.05 15.89 -2.94
CA GLU A 128 -2.75 14.94 -3.83
C GLU A 128 -2.16 13.52 -3.73
N VAL A 129 -0.82 13.37 -3.68
CA VAL A 129 -0.17 12.07 -3.50
C VAL A 129 -0.40 11.51 -2.09
N LEU A 130 -0.37 12.35 -1.06
CA LEU A 130 -0.63 11.94 0.32
C LEU A 130 -2.08 11.47 0.52
N ASP A 131 -3.06 12.19 -0.05
CA ASP A 131 -4.47 11.82 -0.03
C ASP A 131 -4.68 10.41 -0.61
N ILE A 132 -4.08 10.14 -1.77
CA ILE A 132 -4.11 8.83 -2.44
C ILE A 132 -3.44 7.74 -1.58
N LEU A 133 -2.32 8.06 -0.91
CA LEU A 133 -1.65 7.12 -0.01
C LEU A 133 -2.46 6.85 1.27
N SER A 134 -3.25 7.81 1.77
CA SER A 134 -4.23 7.55 2.84
C SER A 134 -5.42 6.73 2.35
N GLU A 135 -6.01 7.04 1.18
CA GLU A 135 -7.11 6.27 0.60
C GLU A 135 -6.73 4.80 0.36
N LEU A 136 -5.52 4.54 -0.14
CA LEU A 136 -5.00 3.18 -0.32
C LEU A 136 -4.81 2.43 1.02
N LYS A 137 -4.43 3.13 2.09
CA LYS A 137 -4.33 2.55 3.45
C LYS A 137 -5.71 2.29 4.06
N GLU A 138 -6.69 3.15 3.76
CA GLU A 138 -8.11 2.99 4.11
C GLU A 138 -8.85 1.97 3.22
N GLN A 139 -8.10 1.10 2.52
CA GLN A 139 -8.60 0.02 1.66
C GLN A 139 -9.47 0.47 0.47
N LYS A 140 -9.44 1.76 0.09
CA LYS A 140 -10.19 2.28 -1.07
C LYS A 140 -9.45 2.01 -2.38
N SER A 141 -10.21 1.92 -3.47
CA SER A 141 -9.69 1.84 -4.84
C SER A 141 -9.48 3.24 -5.43
N VAL A 142 -8.29 3.50 -5.98
CA VAL A 142 -7.85 4.84 -6.39
C VAL A 142 -7.26 4.84 -7.81
N ASN A 143 -7.44 5.92 -8.56
CA ASN A 143 -6.96 6.00 -9.94
C ASN A 143 -5.48 6.40 -10.04
N LEU A 144 -4.59 5.40 -10.03
CA LEU A 144 -3.15 5.56 -10.14
C LEU A 144 -2.64 5.83 -11.58
N LYS A 145 -3.50 5.77 -12.62
CA LYS A 145 -3.07 5.88 -14.03
C LYS A 145 -2.34 7.19 -14.35
N LYS A 146 -2.65 8.27 -13.63
CA LYS A 146 -2.00 9.59 -13.76
C LYS A 146 -0.49 9.58 -13.46
N PHE A 147 -0.01 8.64 -12.66
CA PHE A 147 1.40 8.55 -12.25
C PHE A 147 2.25 7.62 -13.14
N LYS A 148 1.63 6.85 -14.06
CA LYS A 148 2.33 5.89 -14.93
C LYS A 148 3.26 4.92 -14.18
N LEU A 149 2.79 4.40 -13.04
CA LEU A 149 3.50 3.39 -12.25
C LEU A 149 3.58 2.05 -12.99
N ASP A 150 4.62 1.28 -12.67
CA ASP A 150 4.81 -0.09 -13.15
C ASP A 150 3.83 -1.08 -12.48
N GLN A 151 3.54 -2.20 -13.14
CA GLN A 151 2.65 -3.25 -12.63
C GLN A 151 3.23 -4.00 -11.44
N GLU A 152 4.56 -4.11 -11.35
CA GLU A 152 5.26 -4.68 -10.19
C GLU A 152 5.30 -3.73 -8.97
N ASN A 153 4.80 -2.50 -9.08
CA ASN A 153 4.86 -1.54 -7.99
C ASN A 153 3.92 -1.95 -6.82
N PRO A 154 4.39 -1.98 -5.56
CA PRO A 154 3.57 -2.36 -4.41
C PRO A 154 2.30 -1.51 -4.23
N LEU A 155 2.29 -0.24 -4.65
CA LEU A 155 1.08 0.60 -4.60
C LEU A 155 0.04 0.19 -5.65
N VAL A 156 0.48 -0.32 -6.81
CA VAL A 156 -0.42 -0.86 -7.84
C VAL A 156 -1.00 -2.19 -7.39
N GLN A 157 -0.18 -3.08 -6.82
CA GLN A 157 -0.63 -4.35 -6.24
C GLN A 157 -1.62 -4.15 -5.07
N LEU A 158 -1.35 -3.21 -4.17
CA LEU A 158 -2.27 -2.82 -3.09
C LEU A 158 -3.57 -2.25 -3.65
N ASN A 159 -3.51 -1.39 -4.67
CA ASN A 159 -4.68 -0.83 -5.31
C ASN A 159 -5.53 -1.87 -6.06
N GLU A 160 -4.89 -2.86 -6.71
CA GLU A 160 -5.59 -4.01 -7.29
C GLU A 160 -6.31 -4.81 -6.21
N LYS A 161 -5.63 -5.11 -5.08
CA LYS A 161 -6.24 -5.78 -3.93
C LYS A 161 -7.43 -5.01 -3.37
N ASN A 162 -7.30 -3.71 -3.16
CA ASN A 162 -8.40 -2.84 -2.72
C ASN A 162 -9.56 -2.83 -3.74
N THR A 163 -9.25 -2.81 -5.05
CA THR A 163 -10.28 -2.83 -6.10
C THR A 163 -11.03 -4.16 -6.14
N ILE A 164 -10.33 -5.28 -5.95
CA ILE A 164 -10.93 -6.62 -5.83
C ILE A 164 -11.88 -6.70 -4.62
N LEU A 165 -11.48 -6.15 -3.47
CA LEU A 165 -12.29 -6.19 -2.24
C LEU A 165 -13.54 -5.29 -2.30
N ASN A 166 -13.50 -4.18 -3.06
CA ASN A 166 -14.64 -3.25 -3.16
C ASN A 166 -15.54 -3.50 -4.39
N ASP A 167 -15.03 -4.09 -5.49
CA ASP A 167 -15.82 -4.38 -6.70
C ASP A 167 -15.76 -5.86 -7.08
N ILE A 168 -16.82 -6.57 -6.69
CA ILE A 168 -17.10 -7.97 -7.00
C ILE A 168 -17.16 -8.23 -8.51
N ASN A 169 -17.57 -7.24 -9.32
CA ASN A 169 -17.61 -7.38 -10.78
C ASN A 169 -16.21 -7.29 -11.38
N TYR A 170 -15.33 -6.45 -10.82
CA TYR A 170 -13.91 -6.43 -11.18
C TYR A 170 -13.21 -7.75 -10.79
N ALA A 171 -13.48 -8.28 -9.59
CA ALA A 171 -13.02 -9.59 -9.16
C ALA A 171 -13.49 -10.71 -10.12
N PHE A 172 -14.76 -10.70 -10.52
CA PHE A 172 -15.29 -11.63 -11.52
C PHE A 172 -14.62 -11.49 -12.89
N LEU A 173 -14.46 -10.27 -13.39
CA LEU A 173 -13.82 -10.01 -14.71
C LEU A 173 -12.35 -10.44 -14.74
N ARG A 174 -11.62 -10.34 -13.61
CA ARG A 174 -10.24 -10.84 -13.47
C ARG A 174 -10.15 -12.36 -13.64
N LEU A 175 -11.17 -13.09 -13.18
CA LEU A 175 -11.19 -14.55 -13.13
C LEU A 175 -11.90 -15.22 -14.31
N LYS A 176 -12.87 -14.53 -14.96
CA LYS A 176 -13.76 -15.09 -15.98
C LYS A 176 -13.06 -15.87 -17.11
N ASN A 177 -11.85 -15.46 -17.49
CA ASN A 177 -11.09 -16.08 -18.58
C ASN A 177 -9.93 -16.98 -18.09
N LYS A 178 -9.80 -17.20 -16.77
CA LYS A 178 -8.70 -17.97 -16.17
C LYS A 178 -9.15 -19.41 -15.88
N LYS A 179 -8.26 -20.36 -16.18
CA LYS A 179 -8.42 -21.79 -15.83
C LYS A 179 -7.68 -22.20 -14.56
N GLU A 180 -6.67 -21.42 -14.18
CA GLU A 180 -5.78 -21.65 -13.05
C GLU A 180 -5.46 -20.31 -12.37
N PHE A 181 -5.12 -20.34 -11.08
CA PHE A 181 -4.66 -19.17 -10.33
C PHE A 181 -3.22 -18.85 -10.73
N GLN A 182 -2.95 -17.61 -11.15
CA GLN A 182 -1.61 -17.20 -11.58
C GLN A 182 -0.88 -16.48 -10.44
N ASN A 183 -1.58 -15.58 -9.75
CA ASN A 183 -1.03 -14.75 -8.67
C ASN A 183 -1.91 -14.83 -7.40
N GLU A 184 -1.37 -14.47 -6.23
CA GLU A 184 -2.12 -14.39 -4.96
C GLU A 184 -3.39 -13.52 -5.06
N LEU A 185 -3.34 -12.45 -5.87
CA LEU A 185 -4.50 -11.58 -6.13
C LEU A 185 -5.68 -12.32 -6.81
N ASP A 186 -5.42 -13.42 -7.53
CA ASP A 186 -6.47 -14.24 -8.13
C ASP A 186 -7.14 -15.14 -7.06
N LEU A 187 -6.39 -15.63 -6.07
CA LEU A 187 -6.94 -16.35 -4.92
C LEU A 187 -7.82 -15.43 -4.07
N ILE A 188 -7.33 -14.21 -3.76
CA ILE A 188 -8.09 -13.19 -3.02
C ILE A 188 -9.37 -12.82 -3.77
N ALA A 189 -9.30 -12.64 -5.10
CA ALA A 189 -10.48 -12.37 -5.92
C ALA A 189 -11.49 -13.52 -5.92
N PHE A 190 -11.02 -14.77 -5.84
CA PHE A 190 -11.89 -15.93 -5.81
C PHE A 190 -12.56 -16.11 -4.45
N GLU A 191 -11.82 -15.97 -3.35
CA GLU A 191 -12.39 -15.95 -2.00
C GLU A 191 -13.45 -14.86 -1.82
N GLU A 192 -13.20 -13.64 -2.28
CA GLU A 192 -14.17 -12.56 -2.09
C GLU A 192 -15.42 -12.72 -2.95
N LEU A 193 -15.26 -13.30 -4.15
CA LEU A 193 -16.38 -13.70 -4.99
C LEU A 193 -17.15 -14.89 -4.38
N LEU A 194 -16.50 -15.82 -3.68
CA LEU A 194 -17.17 -16.86 -2.90
C LEU A 194 -17.90 -16.31 -1.66
N LYS A 195 -17.48 -15.18 -1.07
CA LYS A 195 -18.13 -14.53 0.08
C LYS A 195 -19.30 -13.62 -0.30
N LEU A 196 -19.17 -12.82 -1.36
CA LEU A 196 -20.13 -11.77 -1.73
C LEU A 196 -20.75 -11.94 -3.13
N GLY A 197 -20.14 -12.73 -4.01
CA GLY A 197 -20.59 -12.91 -5.39
C GLY A 197 -21.91 -13.67 -5.54
N THR A 198 -22.55 -13.49 -6.69
CA THR A 198 -23.80 -14.19 -7.07
C THR A 198 -23.52 -15.59 -7.63
N PHE A 199 -24.48 -16.50 -7.53
CA PHE A 199 -24.32 -17.88 -8.02
C PHE A 199 -23.91 -17.92 -9.51
N LYS A 200 -24.51 -17.09 -10.35
CA LYS A 200 -24.21 -17.05 -11.80
C LYS A 200 -22.79 -16.59 -12.11
N GLN A 201 -22.20 -15.73 -11.27
CA GLN A 201 -20.78 -15.40 -11.35
C GLN A 201 -19.93 -16.60 -10.93
N ILE A 202 -20.25 -17.26 -9.81
CA ILE A 202 -19.52 -18.43 -9.27
C ILE A 202 -19.54 -19.62 -10.24
N GLN A 203 -20.68 -19.91 -10.87
CA GLN A 203 -20.86 -21.04 -11.79
C GLN A 203 -20.18 -20.80 -13.14
N SER A 204 -20.13 -19.55 -13.62
CA SER A 204 -19.48 -19.23 -14.91
C SER A 204 -17.95 -19.15 -14.84
N LEU A 205 -17.34 -19.41 -13.68
CA LEU A 205 -15.90 -19.61 -13.54
C LEU A 205 -15.52 -21.08 -13.78
N SER A 206 -14.66 -21.33 -14.76
CA SER A 206 -14.06 -22.64 -15.04
C SER A 206 -13.00 -23.09 -14.03
N LEU A 207 -13.07 -22.59 -12.80
CA LEU A 207 -12.14 -22.89 -11.71
C LEU A 207 -12.72 -24.03 -10.86
N HIS A 208 -11.92 -25.07 -10.63
CA HIS A 208 -12.30 -26.15 -9.72
C HIS A 208 -12.42 -25.61 -8.28
N LYS A 209 -13.52 -25.98 -7.63
CA LYS A 209 -13.91 -25.51 -6.29
C LYS A 209 -13.53 -26.60 -5.29
N ASN A 210 -12.80 -26.26 -4.23
CA ASN A 210 -12.44 -27.24 -3.19
C ASN A 210 -13.68 -27.56 -2.33
N ALA A 211 -13.77 -28.78 -1.79
CA ALA A 211 -14.89 -29.25 -0.99
C ALA A 211 -15.26 -28.31 0.18
N GLN A 212 -14.26 -27.66 0.81
CA GLN A 212 -14.47 -26.66 1.86
C GLN A 212 -15.21 -25.40 1.35
N GLN A 213 -14.80 -24.88 0.19
CA GLN A 213 -15.43 -23.71 -0.47
C GLN A 213 -16.87 -24.04 -0.89
N ILE A 214 -17.11 -25.28 -1.32
CA ILE A 214 -18.44 -25.79 -1.66
C ILE A 214 -19.34 -25.83 -0.40
N THR A 215 -18.86 -26.35 0.73
CA THR A 215 -19.60 -26.29 2.00
C THR A 215 -19.88 -24.84 2.44
N GLU A 216 -18.98 -23.90 2.19
CA GLU A 216 -19.18 -22.48 2.52
C GLU A 216 -20.25 -21.81 1.65
N LEU A 217 -20.34 -22.14 0.37
CA LEU A 217 -21.44 -21.69 -0.50
C LEU A 217 -22.81 -22.21 -0.04
N PHE A 218 -22.90 -23.46 0.42
CA PHE A 218 -24.14 -24.00 0.99
C PHE A 218 -24.50 -23.34 2.33
N LYS A 219 -23.51 -22.95 3.16
CA LYS A 219 -23.75 -22.12 4.36
C LYS A 219 -24.26 -20.72 4.01
N ARG A 220 -23.73 -20.06 2.96
CA ARG A 220 -24.30 -18.78 2.46
C ARG A 220 -25.76 -18.94 2.02
N PHE A 221 -26.12 -20.07 1.41
CA PHE A 221 -27.48 -20.37 0.97
C PHE A 221 -28.45 -20.64 2.14
N GLU A 222 -28.03 -21.39 3.17
CA GLU A 222 -28.82 -21.51 4.41
C GLU A 222 -29.05 -20.13 5.05
N GLN A 223 -28.01 -19.28 5.13
CA GLN A 223 -28.13 -17.91 5.64
C GLN A 223 -28.97 -16.98 4.75
N GLY A 224 -29.22 -17.34 3.48
CA GLY A 224 -29.93 -16.48 2.52
C GLY A 224 -29.04 -15.42 1.84
N ASN A 225 -27.75 -15.40 2.15
CA ASN A 225 -26.72 -14.53 1.54
C ASN A 225 -26.32 -14.98 0.12
N LEU A 226 -26.91 -16.07 -0.37
CA LEU A 226 -26.79 -16.58 -1.73
C LEU A 226 -28.15 -17.14 -2.14
N GLN A 227 -28.64 -16.76 -3.32
CA GLN A 227 -29.83 -17.37 -3.93
C GLN A 227 -29.39 -18.41 -4.96
N MET A 228 -29.97 -19.60 -4.88
CA MET A 228 -29.83 -20.70 -5.84
C MET A 228 -31.22 -21.33 -6.06
N ASN A 229 -31.49 -21.80 -7.26
CA ASN A 229 -32.63 -22.68 -7.54
C ASN A 229 -32.24 -24.18 -7.49
N ASN A 230 -33.23 -25.07 -7.55
CA ASN A 230 -33.03 -26.51 -7.38
C ASN A 230 -32.08 -27.13 -8.43
N GLN A 231 -32.06 -26.59 -9.66
CA GLN A 231 -31.16 -27.05 -10.74
C GLN A 231 -29.74 -26.49 -10.57
N GLU A 232 -29.61 -25.24 -10.14
CA GLU A 232 -28.33 -24.62 -9.77
C GLU A 232 -27.67 -25.40 -8.61
N PHE A 233 -28.46 -25.79 -7.60
CA PHE A 233 -28.06 -26.65 -6.49
C PHE A 233 -27.62 -28.06 -6.94
N GLU A 234 -28.42 -28.74 -7.78
CA GLU A 234 -28.04 -30.05 -8.34
C GLU A 234 -26.73 -29.98 -9.15
N SER A 235 -26.56 -28.92 -9.96
CA SER A 235 -25.34 -28.74 -10.77
C SER A 235 -24.08 -28.58 -9.91
N LEU A 236 -24.14 -27.82 -8.81
CA LEU A 236 -22.98 -27.59 -7.95
C LEU A 236 -22.60 -28.84 -7.15
N LEU A 237 -23.56 -29.70 -6.79
CA LEU A 237 -23.27 -31.00 -6.16
C LEU A 237 -22.66 -32.02 -7.14
N ASN A 238 -23.07 -32.01 -8.41
CA ASN A 238 -22.51 -32.89 -9.45
C ASN A 238 -21.08 -32.48 -9.86
N GLU A 239 -20.72 -31.18 -9.78
CA GLU A 239 -19.34 -30.70 -9.97
C GLU A 239 -18.41 -31.05 -8.79
N ALA A 240 -18.93 -31.53 -7.67
CA ALA A 240 -18.24 -31.56 -6.38
C ALA A 240 -17.79 -32.96 -5.96
N VAL A 241 -16.47 -33.15 -5.83
CA VAL A 241 -15.89 -34.31 -5.13
C VAL A 241 -15.96 -34.05 -3.62
N LEU A 242 -16.96 -34.63 -2.96
CA LEU A 242 -17.27 -34.45 -1.54
C LEU A 242 -17.17 -35.77 -0.79
N SER A 243 -16.80 -35.70 0.50
CA SER A 243 -16.82 -36.86 1.39
C SER A 243 -18.21 -37.15 1.97
N GLU A 244 -18.41 -38.38 2.47
CA GLU A 244 -19.65 -38.86 3.12
C GLU A 244 -20.17 -37.91 4.22
N LYS A 245 -19.27 -37.25 4.97
CA LYS A 245 -19.63 -36.22 5.97
C LYS A 245 -20.06 -34.88 5.35
N GLN A 246 -19.41 -34.44 4.27
CA GLN A 246 -19.74 -33.18 3.62
C GLN A 246 -21.09 -33.25 2.88
N TYR A 247 -21.41 -34.38 2.24
CA TYR A 247 -22.76 -34.61 1.71
C TYR A 247 -23.82 -34.53 2.82
N LEU A 248 -23.54 -35.08 4.00
CA LEU A 248 -24.45 -35.06 5.16
C LEU A 248 -24.63 -33.66 5.75
N ASP A 249 -23.55 -32.89 5.91
CA ASP A 249 -23.63 -31.49 6.33
C ASP A 249 -24.47 -30.65 5.34
N ILE A 250 -24.27 -30.84 4.03
CA ILE A 250 -25.03 -30.12 3.00
C ILE A 250 -26.51 -30.53 3.03
N ALA A 251 -26.83 -31.81 3.24
CA ALA A 251 -28.20 -32.25 3.44
C ALA A 251 -28.86 -31.53 4.63
N LYS A 252 -28.22 -31.51 5.81
CA LYS A 252 -28.71 -30.82 7.03
C LYS A 252 -28.93 -29.31 6.84
N LEU A 253 -28.08 -28.66 6.05
CA LEU A 253 -28.22 -27.23 5.71
C LEU A 253 -29.40 -26.97 4.74
N SER A 254 -29.78 -27.96 3.94
CA SER A 254 -30.67 -27.78 2.78
C SER A 254 -32.14 -28.09 3.06
N THR A 255 -32.44 -28.98 4.01
CA THR A 255 -33.82 -29.35 4.40
C THR A 255 -34.68 -28.16 4.89
N LYS A 256 -34.04 -27.05 5.29
CA LYS A 256 -34.69 -25.82 5.76
C LYS A 256 -35.01 -24.81 4.65
N LYS A 257 -34.50 -25.00 3.43
CA LYS A 257 -34.51 -23.99 2.35
C LYS A 257 -35.02 -24.48 1.01
N LEU A 258 -34.95 -25.78 0.73
CA LEU A 258 -35.45 -26.37 -0.51
C LEU A 258 -36.75 -27.13 -0.28
N ASP A 259 -37.48 -27.31 -1.37
CA ASP A 259 -38.65 -28.19 -1.46
C ASP A 259 -38.27 -29.64 -1.12
N PRO A 260 -39.00 -30.35 -0.24
CA PRO A 260 -38.66 -31.71 0.19
C PRO A 260 -38.56 -32.71 -0.96
N ASP A 261 -39.56 -32.77 -1.83
CA ASP A 261 -39.64 -33.74 -2.93
C ASP A 261 -38.48 -33.54 -3.91
N SER A 262 -38.17 -32.28 -4.23
CA SER A 262 -37.00 -31.88 -5.02
C SER A 262 -35.68 -32.33 -4.38
N LEU A 263 -35.53 -32.13 -3.07
CA LEU A 263 -34.30 -32.47 -2.35
C LEU A 263 -34.10 -33.99 -2.26
N ILE A 264 -35.16 -34.75 -2.01
CA ILE A 264 -35.16 -36.22 -2.08
C ILE A 264 -34.73 -36.69 -3.47
N ALA A 265 -35.31 -36.13 -4.54
CA ALA A 265 -34.98 -36.51 -5.91
C ALA A 265 -33.52 -36.21 -6.29
N ILE A 266 -32.96 -35.10 -5.81
CA ILE A 266 -31.54 -34.73 -6.04
C ILE A 266 -30.60 -35.73 -5.34
N PHE A 267 -30.81 -36.01 -4.05
CA PHE A 267 -29.92 -36.92 -3.32
C PHE A 267 -30.07 -38.38 -3.74
N LYS A 268 -31.23 -38.79 -4.27
CA LYS A 268 -31.42 -40.11 -4.89
C LYS A 268 -30.50 -40.30 -6.11
N LYS A 269 -30.48 -39.33 -7.03
CA LYS A 269 -29.55 -39.32 -8.19
C LYS A 269 -28.08 -39.33 -7.74
N LEU A 270 -27.74 -38.52 -6.73
CA LEU A 270 -26.36 -38.41 -6.24
C LEU A 270 -25.87 -39.73 -5.65
N LYS A 271 -26.72 -40.49 -4.95
CA LYS A 271 -26.42 -41.85 -4.46
C LYS A 271 -26.14 -42.83 -5.62
N GLU A 272 -26.89 -42.75 -6.71
CA GLU A 272 -26.69 -43.61 -7.90
C GLU A 272 -25.33 -43.35 -8.59
N GLN A 273 -24.74 -42.16 -8.38
CA GLN A 273 -23.46 -41.75 -8.97
C GLN A 273 -22.28 -41.93 -7.99
N ASN A 274 -22.46 -41.60 -6.70
CA ASN A 274 -21.44 -41.61 -5.66
C ASN A 274 -21.92 -42.38 -4.42
N SER A 275 -21.16 -43.41 -4.01
CA SER A 275 -21.41 -44.20 -2.79
C SER A 275 -21.55 -43.36 -1.53
N ASP A 276 -20.80 -42.27 -1.47
CA ASP A 276 -20.62 -41.45 -0.28
C ASP A 276 -21.82 -40.50 -0.04
N ALA A 277 -22.66 -40.28 -1.06
CA ALA A 277 -23.92 -39.54 -0.90
C ALA A 277 -25.00 -40.38 -0.16
N LEU A 278 -24.80 -41.68 0.03
CA LEU A 278 -25.80 -42.60 0.59
C LEU A 278 -26.16 -42.26 2.05
N LYS A 279 -25.17 -41.91 2.91
CA LYS A 279 -25.46 -41.50 4.31
C LYS A 279 -26.32 -40.23 4.36
N ALA A 280 -26.09 -39.30 3.44
CA ALA A 280 -26.87 -38.07 3.32
C ALA A 280 -28.31 -38.32 2.83
N TYR A 281 -28.48 -39.18 1.83
CA TYR A 281 -29.81 -39.59 1.33
C TYR A 281 -30.63 -40.28 2.43
N LEU A 282 -30.03 -41.18 3.22
CA LEU A 282 -30.69 -41.79 4.37
C LEU A 282 -31.09 -40.76 5.44
N PHE A 283 -30.25 -39.75 5.72
CA PHE A 283 -30.62 -38.65 6.62
C PHE A 283 -31.85 -37.88 6.11
N ILE A 284 -31.92 -37.59 4.81
CA ILE A 284 -33.05 -36.88 4.18
C ILE A 284 -34.36 -37.67 4.28
N LEU A 285 -34.32 -38.98 4.01
CA LEU A 285 -35.48 -39.85 4.15
C LEU A 285 -35.94 -39.95 5.62
N ALA A 286 -35.03 -39.87 6.59
CA ALA A 286 -35.37 -39.83 8.02
C ALA A 286 -36.03 -38.50 8.42
N GLU A 287 -35.44 -37.36 8.04
CA GLU A 287 -35.91 -36.00 8.41
C GLU A 287 -37.31 -35.71 7.83
N PHE A 288 -37.55 -36.04 6.54
CA PHE A 288 -38.88 -35.90 5.92
C PHE A 288 -39.82 -37.08 6.21
N GLY A 289 -39.33 -38.12 6.88
CA GLY A 289 -40.14 -39.17 7.47
C GLY A 289 -40.62 -40.28 6.53
N LEU A 290 -39.90 -40.52 5.44
CA LEU A 290 -40.11 -41.57 4.43
C LEU A 290 -39.48 -42.91 4.87
N PHE A 291 -39.88 -43.40 6.05
CA PHE A 291 -39.21 -44.53 6.69
C PHE A 291 -39.32 -45.86 5.96
N ASP A 292 -40.32 -46.05 5.08
CA ASP A 292 -40.45 -47.28 4.31
C ASP A 292 -39.47 -47.34 3.13
N GLU A 293 -39.17 -46.20 2.49
CA GLU A 293 -38.03 -46.11 1.55
C GLU A 293 -36.70 -46.29 2.28
N LEU A 294 -36.53 -45.65 3.43
CA LEU A 294 -35.33 -45.78 4.27
C LEU A 294 -35.10 -47.23 4.73
N ARG A 295 -36.16 -47.98 5.08
CA ARG A 295 -36.09 -49.43 5.40
C ARG A 295 -35.69 -50.28 4.20
N LEU A 296 -36.15 -49.96 2.99
CA LEU A 296 -35.74 -50.68 1.78
C LEU A 296 -34.27 -50.42 1.47
N GLU A 297 -33.84 -49.17 1.59
CA GLU A 297 -32.48 -48.75 1.24
C GLU A 297 -31.43 -49.23 2.24
N LEU A 298 -31.75 -49.28 3.55
CA LEU A 298 -30.91 -49.93 4.57
C LEU A 298 -30.76 -51.45 4.35
N LYS A 299 -31.77 -52.12 3.78
CA LYS A 299 -31.70 -53.54 3.41
C LYS A 299 -30.89 -53.79 2.14
N MET A 300 -30.63 -52.74 1.35
CA MET A 300 -29.84 -52.81 0.12
C MET A 300 -28.40 -52.32 0.31
N SER A 301 -28.09 -51.57 1.37
CA SER A 301 -26.74 -51.10 1.69
C SER A 301 -25.87 -52.19 2.33
N SER A 302 -24.61 -52.32 1.88
CA SER A 302 -23.61 -53.24 2.43
C SER A 302 -22.81 -52.70 3.62
N LYS A 303 -22.98 -51.43 3.99
CA LYS A 303 -22.49 -50.82 5.23
C LYS A 303 -23.61 -50.84 6.28
N GLU A 304 -23.30 -51.21 7.51
CA GLU A 304 -24.23 -51.10 8.64
C GLU A 304 -24.30 -49.66 9.16
N TYR A 305 -25.39 -48.96 8.87
CA TYR A 305 -25.66 -47.63 9.43
C TYR A 305 -26.53 -47.75 10.69
N GLU A 306 -25.92 -48.18 11.81
CA GLU A 306 -26.60 -48.36 13.10
C GLU A 306 -27.42 -47.13 13.54
N GLU A 307 -26.89 -45.93 13.28
CA GLU A 307 -27.54 -44.63 13.52
C GLU A 307 -28.98 -44.56 12.96
N PHE A 308 -29.21 -45.06 11.73
CA PHE A 308 -30.53 -45.05 11.09
C PHE A 308 -31.42 -46.22 11.54
N ASN A 309 -30.83 -47.35 11.96
CA ASN A 309 -31.57 -48.44 12.59
C ASN A 309 -32.13 -48.01 13.97
N ILE A 310 -31.35 -47.27 14.75
CA ILE A 310 -31.79 -46.67 16.03
C ILE A 310 -32.93 -45.66 15.79
N ILE A 311 -32.85 -44.87 14.72
CA ILE A 311 -33.91 -43.93 14.29
C ILE A 311 -35.22 -44.65 13.94
N LEU A 312 -35.16 -45.78 13.22
CA LEU A 312 -36.33 -46.61 12.91
C LEU A 312 -37.00 -47.13 14.19
N LEU A 313 -36.20 -47.76 15.07
CA LEU A 313 -36.68 -48.31 16.35
C LEU A 313 -37.28 -47.22 17.25
N ALA A 314 -36.73 -46.01 17.24
CA ALA A 314 -37.27 -44.89 18.00
C ALA A 314 -38.69 -44.48 17.53
N ARG A 315 -38.94 -44.45 16.21
CA ARG A 315 -40.28 -44.19 15.65
C ARG A 315 -41.24 -45.34 15.90
N GLU A 316 -40.79 -46.59 15.82
CA GLU A 316 -41.58 -47.78 16.16
C GLU A 316 -42.03 -47.77 17.64
N HIS A 317 -41.23 -47.16 18.53
CA HIS A 317 -41.58 -46.93 19.93
C HIS A 317 -42.19 -45.53 20.21
N HIS A 318 -42.66 -44.81 19.18
CA HIS A 318 -43.30 -43.49 19.26
C HIS A 318 -42.49 -42.38 19.98
N LYS A 319 -41.16 -42.51 20.08
CA LYS A 319 -40.30 -41.50 20.71
C LYS A 319 -39.84 -40.46 19.69
N LYS A 320 -40.01 -39.18 20.01
CA LYS A 320 -39.32 -38.09 19.28
C LYS A 320 -37.83 -38.14 19.60
N VAL A 321 -37.02 -38.03 18.57
CA VAL A 321 -35.56 -38.08 18.61
C VAL A 321 -35.03 -36.96 17.71
N ASP A 322 -34.01 -36.24 18.16
CA ASP A 322 -33.41 -35.14 17.39
C ASP A 322 -32.37 -35.69 16.41
N PHE A 323 -32.79 -35.91 15.17
CA PHE A 323 -31.99 -36.53 14.10
C PHE A 323 -30.66 -35.82 13.84
N ASN A 324 -30.58 -34.50 14.11
CA ASN A 324 -29.36 -33.73 13.92
C ASN A 324 -28.25 -34.12 14.90
N THR A 325 -28.59 -34.68 16.07
CA THR A 325 -27.64 -35.03 17.15
C THR A 325 -27.05 -36.44 17.04
N LEU A 326 -27.81 -37.37 16.47
CA LEU A 326 -27.48 -38.81 16.43
C LEU A 326 -26.69 -39.25 15.19
N VAL A 327 -26.68 -38.44 14.14
CA VAL A 327 -26.06 -38.75 12.85
C VAL A 327 -24.88 -37.79 12.63
N GLN A 328 -23.63 -38.27 12.71
CA GLN A 328 -22.38 -37.46 12.70
C GLN A 328 -21.35 -37.90 11.64
#